data_AF-X0PZ49-F1
#
_entry.id   AF-X0PZ49-F1
#
_cell.length_a   1.000
_cell.length_b   1.000
_cell.length_c   1.000
_cell.angle_alpha   90.00
_cell.angle_beta   90.00
_cell.angle_gamma   90.00
#
_symmetry.space_group_name_H-M   'P 1'
#
loop_
_entity.id
_entity.type
_entity.pdbx_description
1 polymer ?
#
loop_
_entity_poly.entity_id
_entity_poly.type
_entity_poly.pdbx_seq_one_letter_code
_entity_poly.pdbx_strand_id
1 'polypeptide(L)'
;MTARRLTAPVLAASFTIGLASACTGGAIIDLPKPCRPVHSDSGGTRAESTPDDRPAAALTLSGPIQQPTEPGTTTFTSGFGPRWGAMHKGIDFAGPVGTPIYAALDGLVAAAGSSGEGPGVGFENWIIIDSVVDGRPVSTVYGHMYANGIHVTPGQTVKAGDHIAGIGNAGGSTGPHLHFEYWDGGRLQGGTAIDPTTKLGGAPAPSGQDASAPGSNIDLMAASTPVDCGKGFGTPGGGDLKPGSVPPAFEEWFRKGGSLCPQISPALLAADTKAESNFRAVTSPAGARGYTQFMDGTWAVYGRDDNGNGRISQSDVGDAVMAQGRYFCEIARSVDSWIADGSVKGDPLSLYIASYNAGEGAIKQAGGMPSGGDYSSETRPYVQKVLSYIPEFEQPGGRGEFVPSPTAGGSNVVEAASQYFGTPYVWGGGGAGGPSAGGFDCSGLTQYAYARATGGKTVLPRTSEQQWTVGTEIPLSEAKPGDLVFGSWEAGGPGHVGIYAGNGQMVHAPTTGDVVKQAPVMADMRARRM
;
A
#
# COMPACT_ATOMS: atom_id res chain seq x y z
N MET A 1 -70.70 -11.46 -32.87
CA MET A 1 -69.66 -11.05 -33.85
C MET A 1 -68.32 -11.55 -33.32
N THR A 2 -67.65 -12.43 -34.09
CA THR A 2 -66.18 -12.68 -34.19
C THR A 2 -65.31 -12.62 -32.93
N ALA A 3 -64.47 -13.59 -32.53
CA ALA A 3 -64.05 -14.91 -33.06
C ALA A 3 -63.36 -15.67 -31.89
N ARG A 4 -63.78 -16.91 -31.57
CA ARG A 4 -63.08 -18.22 -31.80
C ARG A 4 -61.70 -18.38 -31.13
N ARG A 5 -61.33 -19.50 -30.51
CA ARG A 5 -61.97 -20.74 -30.00
C ARG A 5 -60.83 -21.56 -29.33
N LEU A 6 -61.18 -22.27 -28.25
CA LEU A 6 -60.77 -23.62 -27.80
C LEU A 6 -59.35 -24.14 -28.13
N THR A 7 -58.50 -24.43 -27.14
CA THR A 7 -58.43 -25.66 -26.30
C THR A 7 -58.25 -27.00 -27.02
N ALA A 8 -57.33 -27.79 -26.42
CA ALA A 8 -57.16 -29.26 -26.43
C ALA A 8 -56.16 -29.84 -27.46
N PRO A 9 -55.75 -31.13 -27.32
CA PRO A 9 -54.98 -31.69 -26.21
C PRO A 9 -53.86 -32.65 -26.68
N VAL A 10 -53.21 -33.25 -25.68
CA VAL A 10 -52.35 -34.47 -25.69
C VAL A 10 -52.87 -35.60 -26.59
N LEU A 11 -51.99 -36.28 -27.33
CA LEU A 11 -51.94 -37.75 -27.40
C LEU A 11 -50.64 -38.27 -28.03
N ALA A 12 -50.12 -39.33 -27.42
CA ALA A 12 -49.00 -40.15 -27.88
C ALA A 12 -49.41 -41.07 -29.05
N ALA A 13 -48.43 -41.46 -29.88
CA ALA A 13 -48.45 -42.73 -30.60
C ALA A 13 -47.03 -43.15 -31.01
N SER A 14 -46.64 -44.33 -30.54
CA SER A 14 -45.48 -45.09 -31.02
C SER A 14 -45.78 -45.77 -32.35
N PHE A 15 -44.76 -45.93 -33.21
CA PHE A 15 -44.71 -47.02 -34.19
C PHE A 15 -43.27 -47.48 -34.45
N THR A 16 -43.11 -48.78 -34.28
CA THR A 16 -42.01 -49.72 -34.60
C THR A 16 -42.01 -50.04 -36.12
N ILE A 17 -41.06 -50.68 -36.83
CA ILE A 17 -40.02 -51.72 -36.58
C ILE A 17 -39.03 -51.73 -37.78
N GLY A 18 -37.78 -52.14 -37.52
CA GLY A 18 -37.03 -53.12 -38.35
C GLY A 18 -35.84 -52.61 -39.17
N LEU A 19 -34.77 -53.37 -39.44
CA LEU A 19 -34.18 -54.61 -38.88
C LEU A 19 -32.92 -54.89 -39.73
N ALA A 20 -31.76 -55.18 -39.12
CA ALA A 20 -30.68 -56.06 -39.62
C ALA A 20 -29.46 -55.90 -38.67
N SER A 21 -29.03 -56.88 -37.85
CA SER A 21 -28.48 -58.24 -38.09
C SER A 21 -27.05 -58.22 -37.53
N ALA A 22 -26.78 -58.71 -36.30
CA ALA A 22 -26.39 -60.09 -35.94
C ALA A 22 -24.93 -60.40 -36.38
N CYS A 23 -23.97 -60.96 -35.63
CA CYS A 23 -23.81 -61.69 -34.35
C CYS A 23 -22.35 -61.38 -33.87
N THR A 24 -21.91 -61.51 -32.61
CA THR A 24 -21.72 -62.75 -31.82
C THR A 24 -21.20 -62.37 -30.43
N GLY A 25 -21.67 -63.08 -29.38
CA GLY A 25 -21.05 -63.14 -28.06
C GLY A 25 -21.93 -62.64 -26.91
N GLY A 26 -22.93 -63.44 -26.51
CA GLY A 26 -23.73 -63.20 -25.31
C GLY A 26 -23.46 -64.22 -24.21
N ALA A 27 -23.63 -63.82 -22.95
CA ALA A 27 -24.37 -64.56 -21.92
C ALA A 27 -24.46 -63.74 -20.60
N ILE A 28 -25.60 -63.12 -20.29
CA ILE A 28 -26.74 -63.49 -19.41
C ILE A 28 -26.61 -63.07 -17.92
N ILE A 29 -27.49 -62.12 -17.59
CA ILE A 29 -28.25 -61.79 -16.35
C ILE A 29 -28.45 -62.98 -15.37
N ASP A 30 -28.14 -62.86 -14.06
CA ASP A 30 -29.06 -62.43 -12.98
C ASP A 30 -28.47 -62.64 -11.55
N LEU A 31 -29.02 -61.91 -10.58
CA LEU A 31 -28.69 -61.76 -9.14
C LEU A 31 -28.50 -63.07 -8.34
N PRO A 32 -27.69 -63.04 -7.24
CA PRO A 32 -28.30 -63.09 -5.88
C PRO A 32 -27.50 -62.39 -4.75
N LYS A 33 -28.20 -61.81 -3.76
CA LYS A 33 -27.75 -61.72 -2.33
C LYS A 33 -27.96 -63.10 -1.66
N PRO A 34 -27.43 -63.51 -0.47
CA PRO A 34 -26.76 -62.80 0.65
C PRO A 34 -25.49 -63.56 1.21
N CYS A 35 -24.74 -63.09 2.22
CA CYS A 35 -24.88 -63.40 3.67
C CYS A 35 -23.83 -62.64 4.54
N ARG A 36 -24.30 -61.75 5.44
CA ARG A 36 -24.21 -61.74 6.94
C ARG A 36 -22.84 -61.89 7.72
N PRO A 37 -22.75 -61.61 9.06
CA PRO A 37 -22.14 -60.40 9.67
C PRO A 37 -21.12 -60.66 10.82
N VAL A 38 -20.47 -59.60 11.38
CA VAL A 38 -20.15 -59.36 12.83
C VAL A 38 -19.85 -57.84 12.99
N HIS A 39 -20.77 -57.00 13.53
CA HIS A 39 -20.87 -56.43 14.90
C HIS A 39 -19.62 -55.69 15.43
N SER A 40 -19.69 -54.50 16.06
CA SER A 40 -20.77 -53.90 16.89
C SER A 40 -20.66 -52.36 17.00
N ASP A 41 -21.82 -51.69 16.91
CA ASP A 41 -22.42 -50.68 17.81
C ASP A 41 -21.54 -49.55 18.43
N SER A 42 -22.00 -48.31 18.62
CA SER A 42 -23.36 -47.74 18.74
C SER A 42 -23.27 -46.20 18.72
N GLY A 43 -24.12 -45.50 17.97
CA GLY A 43 -25.17 -44.60 18.51
C GLY A 43 -24.70 -43.13 18.59
N GLY A 44 -25.39 -42.09 18.13
CA GLY A 44 -26.73 -41.92 17.56
C GLY A 44 -26.89 -40.49 17.02
N THR A 45 -27.95 -40.30 16.24
CA THR A 45 -28.59 -39.02 15.86
C THR A 45 -27.76 -37.95 15.13
N ARG A 46 -28.10 -37.81 13.83
CA ARG A 46 -27.87 -36.65 12.97
C ARG A 46 -28.46 -35.39 13.63
N ALA A 47 -27.59 -34.48 14.05
CA ALA A 47 -27.90 -33.06 14.22
C ALA A 47 -27.38 -32.30 12.99
N GLU A 48 -28.17 -31.34 12.52
CA GLU A 48 -27.74 -30.34 11.53
C GLU A 48 -26.60 -29.48 12.10
N SER A 49 -25.55 -29.22 11.30
CA SER A 49 -24.61 -28.13 11.58
C SER A 49 -23.87 -27.67 10.32
N THR A 50 -24.13 -26.40 9.97
CA THR A 50 -23.26 -25.30 9.52
C THR A 50 -22.08 -25.50 8.54
N PRO A 51 -21.84 -24.52 7.65
CA PRO A 51 -20.65 -24.47 6.81
C PRO A 51 -19.47 -23.81 7.55
N ASP A 52 -18.53 -24.61 8.06
CA ASP A 52 -17.13 -24.18 8.22
C ASP A 52 -16.22 -25.41 8.28
N ASP A 53 -15.43 -25.64 7.22
CA ASP A 53 -14.30 -26.58 7.23
C ASP A 53 -13.41 -26.31 6.00
N ARG A 54 -12.40 -25.45 6.19
CA ARG A 54 -11.12 -25.55 5.46
C ARG A 54 -10.03 -25.86 6.50
N PRO A 55 -9.13 -26.81 6.24
CA PRO A 55 -8.11 -27.18 7.22
C PRO A 55 -7.09 -26.04 7.39
N ALA A 56 -6.87 -25.63 8.64
CA ALA A 56 -5.75 -24.77 9.02
C ALA A 56 -4.43 -25.50 8.77
N ALA A 57 -3.46 -24.83 8.14
CA ALA A 57 -2.11 -25.37 8.00
C ALA A 57 -1.50 -25.62 9.39
N ALA A 58 -1.15 -26.86 9.70
CA ALA A 58 -0.60 -27.23 11.00
C ALA A 58 0.86 -26.77 11.13
N LEU A 59 1.22 -26.14 12.25
CA LEU A 59 2.60 -25.78 12.58
C LEU A 59 3.48 -27.03 12.61
N THR A 60 4.67 -26.95 12.00
CA THR A 60 5.65 -28.03 12.00
C THR A 60 6.75 -27.78 13.02
N LEU A 61 7.35 -28.85 13.56
CA LEU A 61 8.50 -28.74 14.47
C LEU A 61 9.68 -28.11 13.74
N SER A 62 10.25 -27.05 14.29
CA SER A 62 11.38 -26.36 13.71
C SER A 62 12.69 -27.11 13.92
N GLY A 63 13.57 -27.01 12.92
CA GLY A 63 15.00 -27.31 13.05
C GLY A 63 15.72 -26.34 14.00
N PRO A 64 17.04 -26.50 14.18
CA PRO A 64 17.84 -25.64 15.03
C PRO A 64 17.74 -24.18 14.58
N ILE A 65 17.70 -23.27 15.54
CA ILE A 65 17.68 -21.84 15.27
C ILE A 65 18.93 -21.41 14.50
N GLN A 66 18.76 -20.51 13.53
CA GLN A 66 19.82 -19.89 12.74
C GLN A 66 19.94 -18.39 13.06
N GLN A 67 21.09 -17.78 12.73
CA GLN A 67 21.22 -16.33 12.81
C GLN A 67 20.26 -15.64 11.83
N PRO A 68 19.58 -14.54 12.23
CA PRO A 68 18.67 -13.82 11.35
C PRO A 68 19.38 -12.91 10.34
N THR A 69 20.70 -12.76 10.44
CA THR A 69 21.55 -11.99 9.52
C THR A 69 22.84 -12.74 9.22
N GLU A 70 23.46 -12.43 8.09
CA GLU A 70 24.75 -13.04 7.71
C GLU A 70 25.91 -12.45 8.51
N PRO A 71 26.91 -13.27 8.90
CA PRO A 71 28.12 -12.77 9.57
C PRO A 71 28.80 -11.66 8.77
N GLY A 72 29.11 -10.55 9.43
CA GLY A 72 29.82 -9.40 8.81
C GLY A 72 28.93 -8.42 8.06
N THR A 73 27.63 -8.69 7.91
CA THR A 73 26.68 -7.75 7.28
C THR A 73 26.06 -6.77 8.27
N THR A 74 26.04 -7.14 9.56
CA THR A 74 25.44 -6.35 10.63
C THR A 74 26.32 -6.30 11.87
N THR A 75 26.15 -5.24 12.66
CA THR A 75 26.77 -5.08 13.99
C THR A 75 25.71 -5.16 15.07
N PHE A 76 25.95 -5.96 16.11
CA PHE A 76 25.10 -5.95 17.31
C PHE A 76 25.25 -4.60 18.02
N THR A 77 24.15 -3.85 18.14
CA THR A 77 24.15 -2.48 18.69
C THR A 77 23.34 -2.33 19.96
N SER A 78 22.39 -3.23 20.23
CA SER A 78 21.63 -3.19 21.48
C SER A 78 21.12 -4.55 21.93
N GLY A 79 21.08 -4.74 23.26
CA GLY A 79 20.65 -5.97 23.91
C GLY A 79 19.25 -5.88 24.53
N PHE A 80 18.73 -7.03 24.95
CA PHE A 80 17.45 -7.18 25.64
C PHE A 80 17.49 -6.59 27.05
N GLY A 81 16.43 -5.89 27.48
CA GLY A 81 16.29 -5.42 28.85
C GLY A 81 15.71 -4.02 29.03
N PRO A 82 15.53 -3.56 30.29
CA PRO A 82 14.98 -2.24 30.57
C PRO A 82 15.91 -1.10 30.11
N ARG A 83 15.38 -0.15 29.32
CA ARG A 83 16.06 1.08 28.91
C ARG A 83 15.10 2.26 28.90
N TRP A 84 15.54 3.39 29.48
CA TRP A 84 14.76 4.65 29.54
C TRP A 84 13.31 4.50 30.04
N GLY A 85 13.10 3.63 31.04
CA GLY A 85 11.77 3.40 31.62
C GLY A 85 10.86 2.48 30.80
N ALA A 86 11.33 1.91 29.69
CA ALA A 86 10.61 0.94 28.87
C ALA A 86 11.41 -0.36 28.70
N MET A 87 10.72 -1.49 28.51
CA MET A 87 11.37 -2.77 28.26
C MET A 87 11.74 -2.92 26.78
N HIS A 88 13.02 -3.10 26.48
CA HIS A 88 13.45 -3.55 25.16
C HIS A 88 13.29 -5.06 25.05
N LYS A 89 12.32 -5.50 24.25
CA LYS A 89 11.88 -6.91 24.16
C LYS A 89 12.67 -7.74 23.13
N GLY A 90 13.72 -7.17 22.54
CA GLY A 90 14.53 -7.81 21.51
C GLY A 90 16.00 -7.39 21.57
N ILE A 91 16.68 -7.61 20.46
CA ILE A 91 18.05 -7.16 20.20
C ILE A 91 18.12 -6.44 18.86
N ASP A 92 19.09 -5.54 18.73
CA ASP A 92 19.24 -4.67 17.56
C ASP A 92 20.52 -5.03 16.79
N PHE A 93 20.36 -5.33 15.50
CA PHE A 93 21.44 -5.54 14.55
C PHE A 93 21.47 -4.39 13.54
N ALA A 94 22.36 -3.43 13.72
CA ALA A 94 22.53 -2.33 12.80
C ALA A 94 23.22 -2.78 11.50
N GLY A 95 22.68 -2.36 10.37
CA GLY A 95 23.20 -2.67 9.05
C GLY A 95 22.58 -1.76 7.99
N PRO A 96 23.18 -1.64 6.80
CA PRO A 96 22.60 -0.85 5.72
C PRO A 96 21.17 -1.26 5.38
N VAL A 97 20.33 -0.29 4.96
CA VAL A 97 19.00 -0.59 4.40
C VAL A 97 19.13 -1.60 3.26
N GLY A 98 18.23 -2.60 3.25
CA GLY A 98 18.20 -3.67 2.27
C GLY A 98 19.12 -4.85 2.58
N THR A 99 19.91 -4.81 3.66
CA THR A 99 20.66 -5.99 4.12
C THR A 99 19.71 -7.16 4.36
N PRO A 100 19.97 -8.37 3.83
CA PRO A 100 19.08 -9.51 3.97
C PRO A 100 18.80 -9.90 5.43
N ILE A 101 17.53 -10.18 5.71
CA ILE A 101 17.00 -10.74 6.95
C ILE A 101 16.47 -12.14 6.63
N TYR A 102 16.90 -13.11 7.42
CA TYR A 102 16.55 -14.52 7.25
C TYR A 102 15.65 -15.03 8.37
N ALA A 103 14.75 -15.96 8.03
CA ALA A 103 13.96 -16.66 9.03
C ALA A 103 14.89 -17.44 9.97
N ALA A 104 14.80 -17.20 11.27
CA ALA A 104 15.62 -17.88 12.27
C ALA A 104 15.13 -19.30 12.58
N LEU A 105 13.84 -19.58 12.35
CA LEU A 105 13.18 -20.87 12.60
C LEU A 105 12.29 -21.25 11.42
N ASP A 106 12.01 -22.55 11.26
CA ASP A 106 10.92 -22.99 10.40
C ASP A 106 9.59 -22.55 11.03
N GLY A 107 8.62 -22.14 10.25
CA GLY A 107 7.34 -21.77 10.82
C GLY A 107 6.31 -21.23 9.84
N LEU A 108 5.20 -20.81 10.41
CA LEU A 108 4.10 -20.14 9.71
C LEU A 108 4.21 -18.64 9.96
N VAL A 109 4.17 -17.86 8.90
CA VAL A 109 4.10 -16.39 8.99
C VAL A 109 2.73 -16.02 9.57
N ALA A 110 2.68 -15.70 10.86
CA ALA A 110 1.47 -15.32 11.57
C ALA A 110 1.05 -13.88 11.27
N ALA A 111 2.03 -13.00 11.04
CA ALA A 111 1.84 -11.64 10.58
C ALA A 111 3.03 -11.21 9.71
N ALA A 112 2.77 -10.41 8.69
CA ALA A 112 3.79 -9.75 7.88
C ALA A 112 3.17 -8.47 7.29
N GLY A 113 3.90 -7.36 7.36
CA GLY A 113 3.42 -6.05 6.94
C GLY A 113 3.31 -5.10 8.13
N SER A 114 2.30 -4.23 8.16
CA SER A 114 2.18 -3.22 9.21
C SER A 114 1.97 -3.85 10.60
N SER A 115 2.59 -3.29 11.64
CA SER A 115 2.31 -3.62 13.04
C SER A 115 1.05 -2.97 13.60
N GLY A 116 0.39 -2.11 12.81
CA GLY A 116 -0.71 -1.27 13.27
C GLY A 116 -0.25 -0.09 14.15
N GLU A 117 1.04 -0.01 14.44
CA GLU A 117 1.69 1.14 15.06
C GLU A 117 2.03 2.10 13.91
N GLY A 118 1.53 3.33 13.98
CA GLY A 118 1.67 4.30 12.88
C GLY A 118 3.13 4.65 12.51
N PRO A 119 3.33 5.42 11.44
CA PRO A 119 4.68 5.85 11.03
C PRO A 119 5.41 6.57 12.17
N GLY A 120 6.68 6.21 12.40
CA GLY A 120 7.49 6.81 13.46
C GLY A 120 7.25 6.27 14.88
N VAL A 121 6.36 5.28 15.06
CA VAL A 121 6.17 4.60 16.35
C VAL A 121 6.32 3.09 16.20
N GLY A 122 6.80 2.44 17.27
CA GLY A 122 6.97 0.99 17.29
C GLY A 122 7.78 0.49 16.10
N PHE A 123 7.41 -0.66 15.53
CA PHE A 123 8.12 -1.22 14.38
C PHE A 123 7.69 -0.61 13.04
N GLU A 124 6.50 0.00 12.97
CA GLU A 124 5.73 0.32 11.76
C GLU A 124 5.42 -0.91 10.88
N ASN A 125 6.45 -1.68 10.49
CA ASN A 125 6.29 -3.00 9.88
C ASN A 125 7.09 -4.07 10.60
N TRP A 126 6.53 -5.27 10.57
CA TRP A 126 7.07 -6.45 11.23
C TRP A 126 6.74 -7.73 10.47
N ILE A 127 7.46 -8.79 10.81
CA ILE A 127 7.14 -10.17 10.46
C ILE A 127 7.11 -10.94 11.78
N ILE A 128 6.08 -11.76 11.98
CA ILE A 128 5.99 -12.72 13.07
C ILE A 128 5.92 -14.11 12.45
N ILE A 129 6.86 -14.97 12.84
CA ILE A 129 6.86 -16.38 12.46
C ILE A 129 6.54 -17.19 13.72
N ASP A 130 5.42 -17.90 13.70
CA ASP A 130 5.04 -18.86 14.73
C ASP A 130 5.66 -20.23 14.40
N SER A 131 6.29 -20.83 15.40
CA SER A 131 7.05 -22.08 15.27
C SER A 131 6.81 -22.99 16.46
N VAL A 132 7.23 -24.25 16.35
CA VAL A 132 7.29 -25.19 17.48
C VAL A 132 8.75 -25.57 17.72
N VAL A 133 9.26 -25.35 18.93
CA VAL A 133 10.62 -25.71 19.35
C VAL A 133 10.50 -26.59 20.59
N ASP A 134 11.13 -27.76 20.58
CA ASP A 134 11.04 -28.76 21.68
C ASP A 134 9.59 -29.08 22.11
N GLY A 135 8.67 -29.13 21.12
CA GLY A 135 7.26 -29.38 21.36
C GLY A 135 6.48 -28.22 22.00
N ARG A 136 7.08 -27.02 22.10
CA ARG A 136 6.46 -25.82 22.66
C ARG A 136 6.27 -24.74 21.60
N PRO A 137 5.14 -24.01 21.61
CA PRO A 137 4.92 -22.90 20.69
C PRO A 137 5.81 -21.71 21.05
N VAL A 138 6.41 -21.11 20.02
CA VAL A 138 7.26 -19.92 20.12
C VAL A 138 6.96 -18.98 18.94
N SER A 139 7.32 -17.70 19.05
CA SER A 139 7.35 -16.80 17.90
C SER A 139 8.71 -16.10 17.79
N THR A 140 9.14 -15.84 16.56
CA THR A 140 10.20 -14.87 16.26
C THR A 140 9.59 -13.62 15.63
N VAL A 141 10.11 -12.45 16.00
CA VAL A 141 9.64 -11.15 15.49
C VAL A 141 10.80 -10.42 14.84
N TYR A 142 10.55 -9.86 13.66
CA TYR A 142 11.49 -9.04 12.89
C TYR A 142 10.82 -7.69 12.68
N GLY A 143 11.47 -6.59 13.04
CA GLY A 143 10.88 -5.24 13.01
C GLY A 143 11.71 -4.21 12.25
N HIS A 144 11.07 -3.07 11.95
CA HIS A 144 11.63 -1.89 11.28
C HIS A 144 11.90 -2.02 9.78
N MET A 145 11.48 -3.11 9.14
CA MET A 145 11.58 -3.24 7.68
C MET A 145 10.68 -2.22 6.98
N TYR A 146 11.06 -1.80 5.78
CA TYR A 146 10.12 -1.09 4.91
C TYR A 146 9.11 -2.07 4.33
N ALA A 147 7.89 -1.61 4.04
CA ALA A 147 6.83 -2.46 3.50
C ALA A 147 7.23 -3.17 2.19
N ASN A 148 8.02 -2.52 1.33
CA ASN A 148 8.53 -3.10 0.08
C ASN A 148 9.74 -4.03 0.28
N GLY A 149 10.32 -4.04 1.47
CA GLY A 149 11.39 -4.94 1.88
C GLY A 149 10.89 -6.22 2.53
N ILE A 150 9.58 -6.50 2.53
CA ILE A 150 8.99 -7.73 3.07
C ILE A 150 8.73 -8.71 1.92
N HIS A 151 9.25 -9.93 2.02
CA HIS A 151 9.20 -10.94 0.96
C HIS A 151 8.25 -12.10 1.25
N VAL A 152 7.53 -12.03 2.37
CA VAL A 152 6.63 -13.09 2.83
C VAL A 152 5.25 -12.54 3.16
N THR A 153 4.22 -13.40 3.11
CA THR A 153 2.83 -13.03 3.42
C THR A 153 2.24 -13.85 4.56
N PRO A 154 1.25 -13.33 5.31
CA PRO A 154 0.57 -14.11 6.35
C PRO A 154 0.00 -15.42 5.80
N GLY A 155 0.21 -16.51 6.53
CA GLY A 155 -0.15 -17.87 6.13
C GLY A 155 0.91 -18.60 5.31
N GLN A 156 1.99 -17.94 4.90
CA GLN A 156 3.13 -18.60 4.24
C GLN A 156 3.91 -19.47 5.22
N THR A 157 4.32 -20.67 4.79
CA THR A 157 5.29 -21.48 5.53
C THR A 157 6.70 -21.15 5.06
N VAL A 158 7.64 -21.00 5.98
CA VAL A 158 9.05 -20.70 5.72
C VAL A 158 9.98 -21.69 6.43
N LYS A 159 11.19 -21.82 5.91
CA LYS A 159 12.30 -22.57 6.50
C LYS A 159 13.32 -21.65 7.13
N ALA A 160 13.98 -22.11 8.19
CA ALA A 160 15.12 -21.42 8.76
C ALA A 160 16.19 -21.21 7.69
N GLY A 161 16.62 -19.97 7.48
CA GLY A 161 17.52 -19.54 6.41
C GLY A 161 16.84 -18.99 5.16
N ASP A 162 15.50 -18.98 5.08
CA ASP A 162 14.78 -18.31 3.98
C ASP A 162 14.95 -16.79 4.08
N HIS A 163 15.19 -16.12 2.95
CA HIS A 163 15.23 -14.66 2.90
C HIS A 163 13.82 -14.08 2.99
N ILE A 164 13.51 -13.46 4.13
CA ILE A 164 12.14 -13.01 4.45
C ILE A 164 11.95 -11.50 4.35
N ALA A 165 13.02 -10.72 4.50
CA ALA A 165 12.96 -9.28 4.36
C ALA A 165 14.34 -8.63 4.18
N GLY A 166 14.39 -7.32 3.92
CA GLY A 166 15.58 -6.49 4.06
C GLY A 166 15.49 -5.53 5.26
N ILE A 167 16.64 -5.22 5.87
CA ILE A 167 16.76 -4.19 6.93
C ILE A 167 16.13 -2.88 6.45
N GLY A 168 15.31 -2.28 7.29
CA GLY A 168 14.70 -0.97 7.03
C GLY A 168 15.06 0.04 8.11
N ASN A 169 14.32 1.14 8.09
CA ASN A 169 14.35 2.17 9.13
C ASN A 169 12.92 2.68 9.39
N ALA A 170 11.93 1.81 9.24
CA ALA A 170 10.52 2.14 9.46
C ALA A 170 10.22 2.27 10.96
N GLY A 171 9.17 2.97 11.32
CA GLY A 171 8.72 3.12 12.70
C GLY A 171 9.60 4.04 13.54
N GLY A 172 9.59 3.83 14.85
CA GLY A 172 10.32 4.66 15.82
C GLY A 172 11.83 4.45 15.84
N SER A 173 12.43 4.08 14.71
CA SER A 173 13.84 3.76 14.58
C SER A 173 14.70 5.02 14.44
N THR A 174 15.84 5.06 15.15
CA THR A 174 16.81 6.17 15.10
C THR A 174 17.89 5.99 14.02
N GLY A 175 17.94 4.82 13.37
CA GLY A 175 18.84 4.52 12.26
C GLY A 175 18.66 3.07 11.76
N PRO A 176 19.08 2.73 10.53
CA PRO A 176 18.78 1.44 9.93
C PRO A 176 19.28 0.24 10.75
N HIS A 177 18.36 -0.65 11.12
CA HIS A 177 18.67 -1.87 11.87
C HIS A 177 17.53 -2.89 11.76
N LEU A 178 17.84 -4.16 12.03
CA LEU A 178 16.86 -5.18 12.37
C LEU A 178 16.65 -5.17 13.89
N HIS A 179 15.39 -5.03 14.33
CA HIS A 179 14.97 -5.39 15.68
C HIS A 179 14.46 -6.84 15.68
N PHE A 180 15.07 -7.71 16.47
CA PHE A 180 14.76 -9.14 16.53
C PHE A 180 14.30 -9.56 17.93
N GLU A 181 13.14 -10.23 18.03
CA GLU A 181 12.60 -10.76 19.29
C GLU A 181 12.38 -12.27 19.25
N TYR A 182 12.42 -12.89 20.43
CA TYR A 182 12.04 -14.28 20.64
C TYR A 182 11.01 -14.37 21.78
N TRP A 183 9.92 -15.09 21.54
CA TRP A 183 8.79 -15.20 22.47
C TRP A 183 8.45 -16.65 22.77
N ASP A 184 8.42 -17.00 24.06
CA ASP A 184 7.85 -18.27 24.52
C ASP A 184 6.33 -18.15 24.63
N GLY A 185 5.58 -19.12 24.08
CA GLY A 185 4.11 -19.13 24.12
C GLY A 185 3.44 -18.29 23.03
N GLY A 186 4.22 -17.63 22.18
CA GLY A 186 3.76 -16.91 20.99
C GLY A 186 3.47 -15.41 21.21
N ARG A 187 3.85 -14.58 20.25
CA ARG A 187 3.79 -13.10 20.36
C ARG A 187 2.37 -12.56 20.38
N LEU A 188 1.47 -13.15 19.60
CA LEU A 188 0.07 -12.74 19.48
C LEU A 188 -0.84 -13.48 20.48
N GLN A 189 -0.33 -14.52 21.10
CA GLN A 189 -1.05 -15.40 22.03
C GLN A 189 -0.79 -15.06 23.50
N GLY A 190 -0.17 -13.90 23.77
CA GLY A 190 0.11 -13.44 25.14
C GLY A 190 1.33 -14.11 25.79
N GLY A 191 2.24 -14.64 24.98
CA GLY A 191 3.52 -15.21 25.41
C GLY A 191 4.45 -14.19 26.07
N THR A 192 5.65 -14.64 26.43
CA THR A 192 6.66 -13.82 27.13
C THR A 192 7.91 -13.65 26.27
N ALA A 193 8.34 -12.40 26.08
CA ALA A 193 9.62 -12.10 25.44
C ALA A 193 10.77 -12.55 26.34
N ILE A 194 11.75 -13.23 25.75
CA ILE A 194 12.99 -13.64 26.42
C ILE A 194 14.18 -13.06 25.67
N ASP A 195 15.34 -12.98 26.33
CA ASP A 195 16.58 -12.52 25.70
C ASP A 195 16.96 -13.42 24.51
N PRO A 196 16.88 -12.94 23.26
CA PRO A 196 17.18 -13.74 22.07
C PRO A 196 18.62 -14.26 22.03
N THR A 197 19.57 -13.59 22.70
CA THR A 197 20.98 -14.03 22.73
C THR A 197 21.14 -15.39 23.40
N THR A 198 20.23 -15.76 24.31
CA THR A 198 20.20 -17.08 24.96
C THR A 198 19.84 -18.22 24.00
N LYS A 199 19.23 -17.89 22.85
CA LYS A 199 18.87 -18.84 21.79
C LYS A 199 19.85 -18.79 20.62
N LEU A 200 20.35 -17.60 20.29
CA LEU A 200 21.28 -17.37 19.19
C LEU A 200 22.73 -17.74 19.52
N GLY A 201 23.07 -17.95 20.79
CA GLY A 201 24.43 -18.35 21.20
C GLY A 201 24.88 -19.66 20.56
N GLY A 202 25.75 -19.57 19.55
CA GLY A 202 26.26 -20.74 18.81
C GLY A 202 25.38 -21.20 17.65
N ALA A 203 24.32 -20.47 17.31
CA ALA A 203 23.49 -20.75 16.14
C ALA A 203 24.30 -20.56 14.84
N PRO A 204 24.18 -21.46 13.85
CA PRO A 204 24.88 -21.34 12.57
C PRO A 204 24.40 -20.13 11.77
N ALA A 205 25.25 -19.65 10.86
CA ALA A 205 24.87 -18.66 9.87
C ALA A 205 23.72 -19.19 8.97
N PRO A 206 22.90 -18.30 8.40
CA PRO A 206 21.79 -18.71 7.54
C PRO A 206 22.30 -19.54 6.35
N SER A 207 21.76 -20.76 6.17
CA SER A 207 22.09 -21.61 5.03
C SER A 207 21.03 -21.44 3.94
N GLY A 208 21.27 -20.57 2.96
CA GLY A 208 20.32 -20.29 1.88
C GLY A 208 20.06 -21.51 0.98
N GLN A 209 18.79 -21.74 0.64
CA GLN A 209 18.39 -22.48 -0.56
C GLN A 209 17.47 -21.59 -1.40
N ASP A 210 17.95 -21.21 -2.59
CA ASP A 210 17.09 -20.71 -3.67
C ASP A 210 16.00 -21.76 -3.96
N ALA A 211 14.74 -21.36 -3.87
CA ALA A 211 13.61 -22.18 -4.28
C ALA A 211 13.76 -22.56 -5.76
N SER A 212 14.28 -23.77 -6.00
CA SER A 212 14.55 -24.31 -7.32
C SER A 212 13.25 -24.77 -7.99
N ALA A 213 12.91 -24.19 -9.14
CA ALA A 213 12.09 -24.85 -10.15
C ALA A 213 13.03 -25.63 -11.11
N PRO A 214 12.78 -26.92 -11.41
CA PRO A 214 13.60 -27.66 -12.35
C PRO A 214 13.02 -27.66 -13.78
N GLY A 215 13.89 -27.44 -14.77
CA GLY A 215 13.84 -28.13 -16.07
C GLY A 215 13.09 -27.47 -17.23
N SER A 216 13.82 -27.28 -18.33
CA SER A 216 13.56 -26.51 -19.55
C SER A 216 12.65 -27.12 -20.63
N ASN A 217 12.06 -26.22 -21.43
CA ASN A 217 11.55 -26.29 -22.82
C ASN A 217 10.14 -26.86 -23.07
N ILE A 218 9.19 -25.99 -23.47
CA ILE A 218 8.29 -26.08 -24.66
C ILE A 218 7.55 -24.72 -24.83
N ASP A 219 7.32 -24.39 -26.10
CA ASP A 219 6.83 -23.16 -26.74
C ASP A 219 5.65 -22.37 -26.12
N LEU A 220 5.69 -21.07 -26.42
CA LEU A 220 4.54 -20.16 -26.42
C LEU A 220 3.36 -20.77 -27.20
N MET A 221 2.22 -20.94 -26.53
CA MET A 221 0.92 -20.73 -27.15
C MET A 221 0.04 -19.93 -26.19
N ALA A 222 -0.44 -18.79 -26.70
CA ALA A 222 -1.39 -17.91 -26.05
C ALA A 222 -2.76 -18.58 -25.89
N ALA A 223 -3.43 -18.29 -24.77
CA ALA A 223 -4.88 -18.16 -24.69
C ALA A 223 -5.14 -16.92 -23.81
N SER A 224 -5.37 -15.73 -24.39
CA SER A 224 -6.70 -15.21 -24.80
C SER A 224 -7.73 -15.39 -23.67
N THR A 225 -8.17 -14.38 -22.93
CA THR A 225 -8.52 -12.98 -23.26
C THR A 225 -8.19 -12.03 -22.10
N PRO A 226 -8.06 -10.72 -22.38
CA PRO A 226 -7.27 -9.81 -21.56
C PRO A 226 -8.05 -9.32 -20.34
N VAL A 227 -7.47 -9.50 -19.16
CA VAL A 227 -7.62 -8.46 -18.13
C VAL A 227 -6.83 -7.28 -18.67
N ASP A 228 -7.53 -6.18 -18.93
CA ASP A 228 -6.95 -4.95 -19.46
C ASP A 228 -5.89 -4.44 -18.48
N CYS A 229 -4.62 -4.77 -18.75
CA CYS A 229 -3.44 -4.23 -18.07
C CYS A 229 -3.18 -2.75 -18.44
N GLY A 230 -4.20 -2.00 -18.83
CA GLY A 230 -4.17 -0.54 -19.03
C GLY A 230 -4.27 0.27 -17.74
N LYS A 231 -4.42 -0.35 -16.56
CA LYS A 231 -4.37 0.34 -15.26
C LYS A 231 -3.33 -0.30 -14.36
N GLY A 232 -2.11 0.22 -14.45
CA GLY A 232 -0.94 -0.29 -13.75
C GLY A 232 -1.13 -0.35 -12.23
N PHE A 233 -0.79 -1.50 -11.66
CA PHE A 233 -0.44 -1.60 -10.25
C PHE A 233 0.91 -0.89 -10.05
N GLY A 234 0.90 0.22 -9.32
CA GLY A 234 2.09 1.00 -9.01
C GLY A 234 3.03 0.25 -8.07
N THR A 235 4.33 0.27 -8.40
CA THR A 235 5.41 -0.26 -7.58
C THR A 235 5.71 0.68 -6.41
N PRO A 236 5.76 0.22 -5.15
CA PRO A 236 6.15 1.08 -4.03
C PRO A 236 7.62 1.52 -4.17
N GLY A 237 7.85 2.82 -4.29
CA GLY A 237 9.19 3.43 -4.37
C GLY A 237 9.68 3.79 -5.78
N GLY A 238 8.83 3.75 -6.80
CA GLY A 238 9.15 4.31 -8.12
C GLY A 238 7.90 5.01 -8.63
N GLY A 239 7.74 6.29 -8.26
CA GLY A 239 6.51 7.05 -8.46
C GLY A 239 6.02 7.14 -9.91
N ASP A 240 5.00 7.97 -10.08
CA ASP A 240 4.08 8.14 -11.21
C ASP A 240 4.69 8.37 -12.60
N LEU A 241 5.87 7.89 -12.94
CA LEU A 241 6.42 8.15 -14.26
C LEU A 241 5.68 7.33 -15.30
N LYS A 242 4.88 8.02 -16.12
CA LYS A 242 4.19 7.48 -17.28
C LYS A 242 5.20 6.77 -18.19
N PRO A 243 5.02 5.46 -18.47
CA PRO A 243 5.95 4.72 -19.34
C PRO A 243 6.16 5.43 -20.68
N GLY A 244 7.43 5.56 -21.08
CA GLY A 244 7.81 6.22 -22.34
C GLY A 244 7.59 7.74 -22.38
N SER A 245 7.22 8.39 -21.27
CA SER A 245 7.07 9.85 -21.22
C SER A 245 8.39 10.61 -21.16
N VAL A 246 9.49 9.94 -20.77
CA VAL A 246 10.84 10.51 -20.68
C VAL A 246 11.82 9.77 -21.60
N PRO A 247 12.98 10.37 -21.95
CA PRO A 247 14.02 9.64 -22.67
C PRO A 247 14.49 8.41 -21.86
N PRO A 248 14.74 7.24 -22.50
CA PRO A 248 15.01 5.99 -21.77
C PRO A 248 16.14 6.05 -20.75
N ALA A 249 17.20 6.81 -21.05
CA ALA A 249 18.33 6.97 -20.14
C ALA A 249 17.98 7.63 -18.80
N PHE A 250 16.86 8.36 -18.72
CA PHE A 250 16.43 9.07 -17.51
C PHE A 250 15.43 8.29 -16.67
N GLU A 251 14.73 7.31 -17.25
CA GLU A 251 13.56 6.68 -16.62
C GLU A 251 13.89 6.05 -15.26
N GLU A 252 14.96 5.25 -15.21
CA GLU A 252 15.42 4.65 -13.96
C GLU A 252 15.78 5.70 -12.90
N TRP A 253 16.47 6.76 -13.31
CA TRP A 253 16.97 7.79 -12.41
C TRP A 253 15.86 8.69 -11.89
N PHE A 254 14.85 9.03 -12.70
CA PHE A 254 13.68 9.75 -12.20
C PHE A 254 12.88 8.90 -11.22
N ARG A 255 12.76 7.58 -11.45
CA ARG A 255 12.13 6.66 -10.50
C ARG A 255 12.89 6.62 -9.17
N LYS A 256 14.22 6.48 -9.20
CA LYS A 256 15.09 6.48 -8.00
C LYS A 256 15.13 7.83 -7.29
N GLY A 257 15.32 8.92 -8.03
CA GLY A 257 15.40 10.27 -7.49
C GLY A 257 14.07 10.71 -6.89
N GLY A 258 12.98 10.40 -7.57
CA GLY A 258 11.62 10.74 -7.14
C GLY A 258 11.10 9.92 -5.97
N SER A 259 11.88 8.94 -5.49
CA SER A 259 11.57 8.14 -4.30
C SER A 259 12.43 8.49 -3.08
N LEU A 260 13.27 9.53 -3.18
CA LEU A 260 14.18 9.91 -2.10
C LEU A 260 13.47 10.51 -0.87
N CYS A 261 12.29 11.10 -1.05
CA CYS A 261 11.46 11.62 0.04
C CYS A 261 9.98 11.70 -0.40
N PRO A 262 9.01 11.71 0.54
CA PRO A 262 7.59 11.66 0.20
C PRO A 262 7.05 12.91 -0.51
N GLN A 263 7.75 14.05 -0.40
CA GLN A 263 7.30 15.33 -0.97
C GLN A 263 7.49 15.44 -2.49
N ILE A 264 8.27 14.57 -3.11
CA ILE A 264 8.64 14.66 -4.53
C ILE A 264 8.08 13.48 -5.33
N SER A 265 8.14 13.56 -6.66
CA SER A 265 7.84 12.43 -7.55
C SER A 265 8.79 12.38 -8.73
N PRO A 266 8.87 11.21 -9.41
CA PRO A 266 9.52 11.11 -10.71
C PRO A 266 8.94 12.10 -11.74
N ALA A 267 7.61 12.30 -11.73
CA ALA A 267 6.95 13.25 -12.63
C ALA A 267 7.35 14.70 -12.35
N LEU A 268 7.50 15.08 -11.07
CA LEU A 268 8.04 16.40 -10.69
C LEU A 268 9.48 16.58 -11.20
N LEU A 269 10.36 15.60 -10.97
CA LEU A 269 11.75 15.68 -11.42
C LEU A 269 11.86 15.74 -12.96
N ALA A 270 11.04 14.98 -13.67
CA ALA A 270 10.96 15.02 -15.13
C ALA A 270 10.43 16.36 -15.66
N ALA A 271 9.38 16.90 -15.03
CA ALA A 271 8.81 18.20 -15.36
C ALA A 271 9.81 19.33 -15.15
N ASP A 272 10.51 19.33 -14.03
CA ASP A 272 11.55 20.29 -13.69
C ASP A 272 12.72 20.18 -14.69
N THR A 273 13.22 18.98 -14.96
CA THR A 273 14.29 18.74 -15.95
C THR A 273 13.88 19.21 -17.36
N LYS A 274 12.61 19.01 -17.75
CA LYS A 274 12.10 19.53 -19.02
C LYS A 274 12.06 21.06 -19.02
N ALA A 275 11.65 21.68 -17.92
CA ALA A 275 11.60 23.13 -17.79
C ALA A 275 12.99 23.77 -17.85
N GLU A 276 13.98 23.13 -17.23
CA GLU A 276 15.36 23.60 -17.14
C GLU A 276 16.11 23.48 -18.47
N SER A 277 16.06 22.32 -19.12
CA SER A 277 16.92 22.06 -20.27
C SER A 277 16.26 21.36 -21.45
N ASN A 278 15.00 20.95 -21.29
CA ASN A 278 14.31 20.05 -22.22
C ASN A 278 15.13 18.78 -22.48
N PHE A 279 15.65 18.17 -21.39
CA PHE A 279 16.47 16.95 -21.38
C PHE A 279 17.78 17.05 -22.18
N ARG A 280 18.38 18.24 -22.28
CA ARG A 280 19.64 18.45 -22.99
C ARG A 280 20.71 18.96 -22.03
N ALA A 281 21.89 18.35 -22.04
CA ALA A 281 23.01 18.87 -21.27
C ALA A 281 23.48 20.19 -21.91
N VAL A 282 23.11 21.32 -21.32
CA VAL A 282 23.42 22.66 -21.83
C VAL A 282 23.99 23.54 -20.73
N THR A 283 24.55 24.69 -21.10
CA THR A 283 24.98 25.72 -20.17
C THR A 283 24.18 27.00 -20.41
N SER A 284 23.53 27.52 -19.38
CA SER A 284 22.80 28.79 -19.47
C SER A 284 23.76 29.99 -19.51
N PRO A 285 23.30 31.16 -19.99
CA PRO A 285 24.09 32.40 -19.90
C PRO A 285 24.49 32.77 -18.46
N ALA A 286 23.70 32.35 -17.47
CA ALA A 286 23.98 32.58 -16.05
C ALA A 286 25.02 31.58 -15.47
N GLY A 287 25.44 30.58 -16.25
CA GLY A 287 26.44 29.59 -15.85
C GLY A 287 25.89 28.32 -15.22
N ALA A 288 24.56 28.13 -15.20
CA ALA A 288 23.95 26.86 -14.82
C ALA A 288 24.29 25.78 -15.86
N ARG A 289 24.60 24.54 -15.43
CA ARG A 289 25.10 23.49 -16.34
C ARG A 289 24.33 22.18 -16.22
N GLY A 290 24.33 21.43 -17.32
CA GLY A 290 23.88 20.05 -17.34
C GLY A 290 22.37 19.89 -17.55
N TYR A 291 21.85 18.70 -17.26
CA TYR A 291 20.45 18.39 -17.50
C TYR A 291 19.50 19.14 -16.56
N THR A 292 19.89 19.30 -15.31
CA THR A 292 19.07 19.87 -14.23
C THR A 292 19.50 21.29 -13.84
N GLN A 293 20.35 21.91 -14.68
CA GLN A 293 20.79 23.32 -14.60
C GLN A 293 21.27 23.74 -13.20
N PHE A 294 22.05 22.88 -12.55
CA PHE A 294 22.71 23.27 -11.30
C PHE A 294 23.77 24.35 -11.52
N MET A 295 23.85 25.31 -10.60
CA MET A 295 25.01 26.17 -10.41
C MET A 295 26.14 25.40 -9.70
N ASP A 296 27.39 25.78 -9.95
CA ASP A 296 28.58 25.08 -9.42
C ASP A 296 28.58 24.94 -7.90
N GLY A 297 28.12 25.96 -7.18
CA GLY A 297 28.02 25.94 -5.73
C GLY A 297 27.04 24.87 -5.22
N THR A 298 25.85 24.80 -5.81
CA THR A 298 24.84 23.80 -5.46
C THR A 298 25.29 22.40 -5.88
N TRP A 299 25.91 22.27 -7.06
CA TRP A 299 26.46 21.00 -7.53
C TRP A 299 27.52 20.42 -6.58
N ALA A 300 28.40 21.25 -6.03
CA ALA A 300 29.41 20.81 -5.08
C ALA A 300 28.80 20.15 -3.82
N VAL A 301 27.59 20.56 -3.43
CA VAL A 301 26.90 20.01 -2.26
C VAL A 301 26.20 18.69 -2.60
N TYR A 302 25.46 18.64 -3.71
CA TYR A 302 24.54 17.53 -4.01
C TYR A 302 25.03 16.54 -5.06
N GLY A 303 26.00 16.89 -5.89
CA GLY A 303 26.56 16.02 -6.94
C GLY A 303 27.36 14.86 -6.34
N ARG A 304 27.05 13.63 -6.77
CA ARG A 304 27.75 12.39 -6.39
C ARG A 304 27.86 11.52 -7.64
N ASP A 305 28.72 10.51 -7.60
CA ASP A 305 28.83 9.47 -8.65
C ASP A 305 27.77 8.42 -8.38
N ASP A 306 26.53 8.70 -8.79
CA ASP A 306 25.36 7.89 -8.43
C ASP A 306 25.23 6.65 -9.33
N ASN A 307 25.89 6.64 -10.49
CA ASN A 307 25.91 5.50 -11.41
C ASN A 307 27.20 4.67 -11.36
N GLY A 308 28.17 5.05 -10.52
CA GLY A 308 29.40 4.30 -10.27
C GLY A 308 30.38 4.31 -11.44
N ASN A 309 30.31 5.31 -12.32
CA ASN A 309 31.15 5.40 -13.51
C ASN A 309 32.52 6.06 -13.24
N GLY A 310 32.78 6.49 -12.00
CA GLY A 310 34.02 7.11 -11.55
C GLY A 310 34.12 8.60 -11.89
N ARG A 311 33.03 9.24 -12.32
CA ARG A 311 32.97 10.68 -12.65
C ARG A 311 31.74 11.30 -12.01
N ILE A 312 31.91 12.47 -11.41
CA ILE A 312 30.80 13.29 -10.92
C ILE A 312 30.54 14.38 -11.95
N SER A 313 29.44 14.30 -12.70
CA SER A 313 29.16 15.25 -13.80
C SER A 313 27.72 15.72 -13.91
N GLN A 314 27.54 17.04 -14.07
CA GLN A 314 26.24 17.66 -14.35
C GLN A 314 25.65 17.20 -15.70
N SER A 315 26.50 16.67 -16.59
CA SER A 315 26.11 16.15 -17.91
C SER A 315 25.96 14.63 -17.92
N ASP A 316 26.10 13.98 -16.76
CA ASP A 316 25.71 12.59 -16.55
C ASP A 316 24.26 12.55 -16.06
N VAL A 317 23.45 11.65 -16.61
CA VAL A 317 22.01 11.59 -16.29
C VAL A 317 21.78 11.12 -14.85
N GLY A 318 22.53 10.12 -14.39
CA GLY A 318 22.35 9.54 -13.06
C GLY A 318 22.72 10.53 -11.97
N ASP A 319 23.90 11.13 -12.08
CA ASP A 319 24.39 12.12 -11.12
C ASP A 319 23.47 13.35 -11.10
N ALA A 320 23.06 13.85 -12.27
CA ALA A 320 22.25 15.07 -12.38
C ALA A 320 20.86 14.90 -11.75
N VAL A 321 20.18 13.78 -12.03
CA VAL A 321 18.82 13.53 -11.54
C VAL A 321 18.82 13.16 -10.06
N MET A 322 19.80 12.38 -9.59
CA MET A 322 19.89 12.06 -8.16
C MET A 322 20.27 13.28 -7.32
N ALA A 323 21.15 14.15 -7.82
CA ALA A 323 21.44 15.44 -7.19
C ALA A 323 20.19 16.34 -7.14
N GLN A 324 19.40 16.38 -8.22
CA GLN A 324 18.13 17.11 -8.27
C GLN A 324 17.14 16.61 -7.22
N GLY A 325 16.94 15.30 -7.13
CA GLY A 325 16.08 14.68 -6.12
C GLY A 325 16.52 15.00 -4.69
N ARG A 326 17.82 14.87 -4.38
CA ARG A 326 18.38 15.25 -3.06
C ARG A 326 18.14 16.72 -2.73
N TYR A 327 18.33 17.61 -3.70
CA TYR A 327 18.15 19.04 -3.48
C TYR A 327 16.68 19.40 -3.26
N PHE A 328 15.76 18.84 -4.05
CA PHE A 328 14.33 19.01 -3.81
C PHE A 328 13.89 18.46 -2.44
N CYS A 329 14.46 17.36 -1.96
CA CYS A 329 14.17 16.84 -0.63
C CYS A 329 14.67 17.77 0.50
N GLU A 330 15.81 18.44 0.33
CA GLU A 330 16.27 19.47 1.25
C GLU A 330 15.29 20.65 1.28
N ILE A 331 15.01 21.21 0.10
CA ILE A 331 14.05 22.30 -0.11
C ILE A 331 12.71 21.97 0.55
N ALA A 332 12.18 20.77 0.31
CA ALA A 332 10.89 20.37 0.82
C ALA A 332 10.87 20.34 2.35
N ARG A 333 11.93 19.83 2.98
CA ARG A 333 12.07 19.82 4.44
C ARG A 333 12.10 21.23 5.03
N SER A 334 12.86 22.13 4.41
CA SER A 334 12.95 23.54 4.85
C SER A 334 11.60 24.24 4.72
N VAL A 335 10.97 24.15 3.55
CA VAL A 335 9.70 24.80 3.26
C VAL A 335 8.57 24.22 4.14
N ASP A 336 8.49 22.90 4.30
CA ASP A 336 7.52 22.26 5.21
C ASP A 336 7.69 22.77 6.64
N SER A 337 8.94 22.85 7.13
CA SER A 337 9.22 23.39 8.46
C SER A 337 8.75 24.84 8.61
N TRP A 338 8.91 25.67 7.58
CA TRP A 338 8.51 27.08 7.62
C TRP A 338 7.01 27.28 7.45
N ILE A 339 6.32 26.36 6.78
CA ILE A 339 4.86 26.35 6.73
C ILE A 339 4.32 25.92 8.10
N ALA A 340 4.91 24.88 8.71
CA ALA A 340 4.50 24.37 10.02
C ALA A 340 4.70 25.41 11.14
N ASP A 341 5.78 26.19 11.10
CA ASP A 341 6.02 27.27 12.07
C ASP A 341 5.27 28.58 11.74
N GLY A 342 4.58 28.63 10.59
CA GLY A 342 3.76 29.76 10.14
C GLY A 342 4.52 30.94 9.54
N SER A 343 5.84 30.85 9.42
CA SER A 343 6.68 31.91 8.84
C SER A 343 6.62 32.00 7.31
N VAL A 344 6.20 30.92 6.64
CA VAL A 344 5.96 30.87 5.19
C VAL A 344 4.53 30.39 4.92
N LYS A 345 3.87 30.99 3.93
CA LYS A 345 2.52 30.62 3.51
C LYS A 345 2.46 30.38 2.00
N GLY A 346 1.76 29.34 1.60
CA GLY A 346 1.52 29.01 0.19
C GLY A 346 1.28 27.54 -0.02
N ASP A 347 1.07 27.17 -1.28
CA ASP A 347 1.04 25.77 -1.71
C ASP A 347 2.46 25.19 -1.63
N PRO A 348 2.70 24.11 -0.85
CA PRO A 348 4.04 23.56 -0.65
C PRO A 348 4.75 23.19 -1.96
N LEU A 349 4.06 22.50 -2.87
CA LEU A 349 4.65 22.07 -4.14
C LEU A 349 5.12 23.26 -4.98
N SER A 350 4.30 24.29 -5.10
CA SER A 350 4.66 25.54 -5.78
C SER A 350 5.89 26.20 -5.14
N LEU A 351 5.99 26.16 -3.81
CA LEU A 351 7.12 26.73 -3.07
C LEU A 351 8.40 25.88 -3.19
N TYR A 352 8.31 24.57 -3.34
CA TYR A 352 9.48 23.73 -3.64
C TYR A 352 10.06 24.09 -5.01
N ILE A 353 9.20 24.16 -6.02
CA ILE A 353 9.58 24.52 -7.39
C ILE A 353 10.16 25.94 -7.42
N ALA A 354 9.54 26.88 -6.71
CA ALA A 354 10.05 28.25 -6.61
C ALA A 354 11.42 28.29 -5.92
N SER A 355 11.62 27.50 -4.87
CA SER A 355 12.91 27.42 -4.15
C SER A 355 14.03 26.84 -5.02
N TYR A 356 13.71 25.91 -5.93
CA TYR A 356 14.70 25.36 -6.86
C TYR A 356 15.23 26.44 -7.80
N ASN A 357 14.34 27.33 -8.30
CA ASN A 357 14.71 28.40 -9.23
C ASN A 357 15.28 29.66 -8.53
N ALA A 358 14.64 30.13 -7.46
CA ALA A 358 14.96 31.40 -6.80
C ALA A 358 15.82 31.25 -5.53
N GLY A 359 16.02 30.02 -5.06
CA GLY A 359 16.66 29.71 -3.78
C GLY A 359 15.69 29.81 -2.59
N GLU A 360 15.91 28.97 -1.59
CA GLU A 360 15.07 28.88 -0.38
C GLU A 360 15.05 30.20 0.42
N GLY A 361 16.15 30.97 0.39
CA GLY A 361 16.25 32.26 1.07
C GLY A 361 15.25 33.29 0.57
N ALA A 362 14.97 33.32 -0.75
CA ALA A 362 13.98 34.22 -1.34
C ALA A 362 12.56 33.88 -0.85
N ILE A 363 12.25 32.58 -0.73
CA ILE A 363 10.96 32.09 -0.24
C ILE A 363 10.77 32.47 1.24
N LYS A 364 11.80 32.23 2.06
CA LYS A 364 11.78 32.57 3.48
C LYS A 364 11.62 34.07 3.71
N GLN A 365 12.36 34.89 2.95
CA GLN A 365 12.29 36.34 3.07
C GLN A 365 10.92 36.90 2.65
N ALA A 366 10.32 36.33 1.60
CA ALA A 366 8.99 36.72 1.14
C ALA A 366 7.86 36.20 2.05
N GLY A 367 8.14 35.25 2.94
CA GLY A 367 7.12 34.56 3.74
C GLY A 367 6.15 33.74 2.89
N GLY A 368 6.59 33.28 1.71
CA GLY A 368 5.73 32.67 0.69
C GLY A 368 6.32 32.80 -0.71
N MET A 369 5.46 32.76 -1.72
CA MET A 369 5.89 32.92 -3.12
C MET A 369 6.43 34.33 -3.35
N PRO A 370 7.70 34.50 -3.79
CA PRO A 370 8.28 35.81 -3.99
C PRO A 370 7.61 36.55 -5.15
N SER A 371 7.73 37.88 -5.14
CA SER A 371 7.12 38.76 -6.13
C SER A 371 7.95 40.03 -6.33
N GLY A 372 7.79 40.67 -7.49
CA GLY A 372 8.56 41.85 -7.90
C GLY A 372 9.88 41.48 -8.59
N GLY A 373 10.34 42.34 -9.49
CA GLY A 373 11.57 42.10 -10.27
C GLY A 373 11.57 40.74 -10.97
N ASP A 374 12.71 40.06 -10.91
CA ASP A 374 12.96 38.76 -11.56
C ASP A 374 12.01 37.67 -11.05
N TYR A 375 11.50 37.77 -9.81
CA TYR A 375 10.53 36.80 -9.30
C TYR A 375 9.22 36.83 -10.10
N SER A 376 8.81 38.01 -10.57
CA SER A 376 7.59 38.17 -11.38
C SER A 376 7.81 37.75 -12.84
N SER A 377 8.99 37.98 -13.40
CA SER A 377 9.30 37.69 -14.81
C SER A 377 9.90 36.29 -15.05
N GLU A 378 10.48 35.66 -14.04
CA GLU A 378 11.20 34.39 -14.18
C GLU A 378 10.64 33.32 -13.24
N THR A 379 10.67 33.52 -11.93
CA THR A 379 10.32 32.46 -10.95
C THR A 379 8.85 32.06 -11.02
N ARG A 380 7.92 33.01 -11.02
CA ARG A 380 6.48 32.66 -11.07
C ARG A 380 6.09 31.99 -12.41
N PRO A 381 6.55 32.46 -13.58
CA PRO A 381 6.40 31.72 -14.83
C PRO A 381 7.06 30.34 -14.81
N TYR A 382 8.25 30.21 -14.20
CA TYR A 382 8.94 28.93 -14.04
C TYR A 382 8.09 27.92 -13.25
N VAL A 383 7.54 28.33 -12.10
CA VAL A 383 6.63 27.49 -11.30
C VAL A 383 5.44 27.03 -12.12
N GLN A 384 4.78 27.95 -12.83
CA GLN A 384 3.64 27.62 -13.68
C GLN A 384 4.03 26.64 -14.80
N LYS A 385 5.21 26.83 -15.41
CA LYS A 385 5.74 25.96 -16.46
C LYS A 385 5.97 24.54 -15.95
N VAL A 386 6.66 24.37 -14.82
CA VAL A 386 6.91 23.05 -14.23
C VAL A 386 5.60 22.38 -13.85
N LEU A 387 4.70 23.08 -13.14
CA LEU A 387 3.38 22.55 -12.79
C LEU A 387 2.58 22.11 -14.02
N SER A 388 2.69 22.84 -15.14
CA SER A 388 2.03 22.46 -16.40
C SER A 388 2.61 21.21 -17.06
N TYR A 389 3.87 20.88 -16.79
CA TYR A 389 4.56 19.71 -17.33
C TYR A 389 4.36 18.44 -16.49
N ILE A 390 4.09 18.55 -15.19
CA ILE A 390 3.89 17.38 -14.32
C ILE A 390 2.89 16.37 -14.93
N PRO A 391 1.69 16.77 -15.40
CA PRO A 391 0.72 15.83 -15.97
C PRO A 391 1.17 15.14 -17.26
N GLU A 392 2.17 15.67 -17.97
CA GLU A 392 2.72 15.00 -19.15
C GLU A 392 3.50 13.73 -18.79
N PHE A 393 4.15 13.77 -17.61
CA PHE A 393 5.02 12.72 -17.09
C PHE A 393 4.33 11.85 -16.04
N GLU A 394 3.21 12.31 -15.50
CA GLU A 394 2.46 11.59 -14.48
C GLU A 394 1.60 10.46 -15.07
N GLN A 395 1.69 9.28 -14.46
CA GLN A 395 0.79 8.16 -14.63
C GLN A 395 -0.29 8.30 -13.58
N PRO A 396 -1.54 8.62 -13.96
CA PRO A 396 -2.64 8.66 -13.01
C PRO A 396 -2.75 7.34 -12.25
N GLY A 397 -2.71 7.41 -10.92
CA GLY A 397 -2.74 6.24 -10.03
C GLY A 397 -1.38 5.60 -9.70
N GLY A 398 -0.26 6.14 -10.20
CA GLY A 398 1.10 5.62 -9.91
C GLY A 398 1.55 5.74 -8.44
N ARG A 399 0.96 6.68 -7.70
CA ARG A 399 1.12 6.97 -6.26
C ARG A 399 0.13 6.22 -5.39
N GLY A 400 -0.73 5.38 -5.98
CA GLY A 400 -1.92 4.85 -5.31
C GLY A 400 -3.07 5.87 -5.21
N GLU A 401 -2.99 7.01 -5.91
CA GLU A 401 -4.06 8.01 -5.95
C GLU A 401 -5.28 7.53 -6.75
N PHE A 402 -6.47 7.61 -6.15
CA PHE A 402 -7.74 7.25 -6.77
C PHE A 402 -8.00 8.01 -8.09
N VAL A 403 -8.15 7.28 -9.21
CA VAL A 403 -8.55 7.86 -10.50
C VAL A 403 -10.04 7.55 -10.74
N PRO A 404 -10.93 8.56 -10.69
CA PRO A 404 -12.36 8.33 -10.88
C PRO A 404 -12.67 7.81 -12.28
N SER A 405 -13.45 6.73 -12.37
CA SER A 405 -13.95 6.22 -13.64
C SER A 405 -15.14 7.08 -14.12
N PRO A 406 -15.15 7.58 -15.37
CA PRO A 406 -16.22 8.43 -15.89
C PRO A 406 -17.62 7.79 -15.84
N THR A 407 -17.69 6.46 -15.82
CA THR A 407 -18.94 5.69 -15.82
C THR A 407 -19.37 5.22 -14.43
N ALA A 408 -18.55 5.42 -13.40
CA ALA A 408 -18.74 4.81 -12.08
C ALA A 408 -19.29 5.78 -11.01
N GLY A 409 -19.86 6.93 -11.39
CA GLY A 409 -20.69 7.80 -10.53
C GLY A 409 -20.39 7.75 -9.02
N GLY A 410 -21.36 7.28 -8.22
CA GLY A 410 -21.22 7.16 -6.76
C GLY A 410 -20.31 6.01 -6.28
N SER A 411 -20.04 4.98 -7.09
CA SER A 411 -19.01 3.98 -6.77
C SER A 411 -17.60 4.57 -6.70
N ASN A 412 -17.32 5.67 -7.43
CA ASN A 412 -16.04 6.38 -7.29
C ASN A 412 -15.85 6.96 -5.89
N VAL A 413 -16.93 7.41 -5.23
CA VAL A 413 -16.84 7.98 -3.88
C VAL A 413 -16.49 6.89 -2.87
N VAL A 414 -17.11 5.72 -2.99
CA VAL A 414 -16.83 4.56 -2.14
C VAL A 414 -15.39 4.09 -2.35
N GLU A 415 -14.95 3.98 -3.60
CA GLU A 415 -13.60 3.52 -3.95
C GLU A 415 -12.53 4.51 -3.49
N ALA A 416 -12.74 5.82 -3.66
CA ALA A 416 -11.85 6.87 -3.15
C ALA A 416 -11.66 6.79 -1.62
N ALA A 417 -12.74 6.56 -0.88
CA ALA A 417 -12.67 6.43 0.58
C ALA A 417 -12.01 5.11 1.02
N SER A 418 -12.27 4.02 0.27
CA SER A 418 -11.75 2.68 0.57
C SER A 418 -10.24 2.59 0.44
N GLN A 419 -9.60 3.47 -0.32
CA GLN A 419 -8.14 3.58 -0.38
C GLN A 419 -7.48 3.87 0.98
N TYR A 420 -8.25 4.45 1.91
CA TYR A 420 -7.75 4.81 3.22
C TYR A 420 -8.17 3.86 4.32
N PHE A 421 -8.66 2.66 4.01
CA PHE A 421 -8.90 1.66 5.07
C PHE A 421 -7.66 1.46 5.94
N GLY A 422 -7.86 1.45 7.25
CA GLY A 422 -6.78 1.39 8.25
C GLY A 422 -6.17 2.75 8.62
N THR A 423 -6.53 3.85 7.92
CA THR A 423 -6.06 5.20 8.28
C THR A 423 -6.65 5.63 9.63
N PRO A 424 -5.86 6.12 10.59
CA PRO A 424 -6.36 6.54 11.90
C PRO A 424 -7.44 7.62 11.84
N TYR A 425 -8.37 7.57 12.78
CA TYR A 425 -9.22 8.71 13.07
C TYR A 425 -8.41 9.82 13.73
N VAL A 426 -8.52 11.04 13.20
CA VAL A 426 -7.94 12.24 13.80
C VAL A 426 -9.00 13.31 13.86
N TRP A 427 -9.31 13.81 15.07
CA TRP A 427 -10.27 14.90 15.25
C TRP A 427 -9.83 16.15 14.50
N GLY A 428 -10.65 16.67 13.58
CA GLY A 428 -10.26 17.79 12.70
C GLY A 428 -9.34 17.36 11.54
N GLY A 429 -9.03 16.07 11.44
CA GLY A 429 -8.12 15.50 10.45
C GLY A 429 -8.75 15.37 9.06
N GLY A 430 -7.91 15.63 8.06
CA GLY A 430 -8.21 15.48 6.65
C GLY A 430 -9.15 16.52 6.04
N GLY A 431 -9.36 16.36 4.74
CA GLY A 431 -10.22 17.19 3.91
C GLY A 431 -10.04 16.89 2.42
N ALA A 432 -10.49 17.81 1.56
CA ALA A 432 -10.46 17.63 0.10
C ALA A 432 -9.07 17.25 -0.47
N GLY A 433 -7.98 17.67 0.18
CA GLY A 433 -6.60 17.40 -0.22
C GLY A 433 -5.99 16.08 0.28
N GLY A 434 -6.68 15.34 1.15
CA GLY A 434 -6.13 14.11 1.76
C GLY A 434 -6.20 14.11 3.28
N PRO A 435 -5.59 13.09 3.93
CA PRO A 435 -5.47 13.05 5.39
C PRO A 435 -4.61 14.21 5.90
N SER A 436 -4.86 14.66 7.12
CA SER A 436 -4.00 15.63 7.81
C SER A 436 -3.74 15.17 9.23
N ALA A 437 -2.59 15.57 9.78
CA ALA A 437 -2.11 15.06 11.07
C ALA A 437 -2.11 13.51 11.15
N GLY A 438 -1.90 12.85 10.01
CA GLY A 438 -1.83 11.39 9.89
C GLY A 438 -3.17 10.67 9.74
N GLY A 439 -4.31 11.39 9.63
CA GLY A 439 -5.60 10.72 9.52
C GLY A 439 -6.78 11.57 9.05
N PHE A 440 -7.98 11.05 9.29
CA PHE A 440 -9.26 11.66 8.91
C PHE A 440 -10.22 11.71 10.11
N ASP A 441 -11.04 12.76 10.21
CA ASP A 441 -12.34 12.62 10.89
C ASP A 441 -13.44 12.21 9.91
N CYS A 442 -14.63 11.93 10.44
CA CYS A 442 -15.78 11.45 9.67
C CYS A 442 -16.08 12.32 8.44
N SER A 443 -16.09 13.63 8.63
CA SER A 443 -16.40 14.62 7.62
C SER A 443 -15.21 14.98 6.70
N GLY A 444 -13.97 14.84 7.18
CA GLY A 444 -12.76 14.99 6.38
C GLY A 444 -12.62 13.86 5.35
N LEU A 445 -12.96 12.63 5.73
CA LEU A 445 -12.95 11.48 4.82
C LEU A 445 -14.00 11.63 3.71
N THR A 446 -15.22 12.02 4.04
CA THR A 446 -16.28 12.23 3.04
C THR A 446 -15.95 13.38 2.10
N GLN A 447 -15.36 14.47 2.63
CA GLN A 447 -14.90 15.60 1.84
C GLN A 447 -13.80 15.20 0.85
N TYR A 448 -12.80 14.40 1.29
CA TYR A 448 -11.80 13.83 0.39
C TYR A 448 -12.45 12.98 -0.70
N ALA A 449 -13.27 12.01 -0.30
CA ALA A 449 -13.82 11.02 -1.20
C ALA A 449 -14.64 11.67 -2.33
N TYR A 450 -15.45 12.67 -2.00
CA TYR A 450 -16.21 13.44 -2.99
C TYR A 450 -15.33 14.35 -3.86
N ALA A 451 -14.36 15.05 -3.26
CA ALA A 451 -13.43 15.88 -4.01
C ALA A 451 -12.67 15.03 -5.03
N ARG A 452 -12.17 13.86 -4.65
CA ARG A 452 -11.46 12.96 -5.57
C ARG A 452 -12.37 12.32 -6.59
N ALA A 453 -13.51 11.78 -6.17
CA ALA A 453 -14.45 11.11 -7.07
C ALA A 453 -14.99 12.00 -8.18
N THR A 454 -15.05 13.31 -7.93
CA THR A 454 -15.53 14.31 -8.89
C THR A 454 -14.41 15.05 -9.61
N GLY A 455 -13.14 14.72 -9.35
CA GLY A 455 -11.99 15.44 -9.90
C GLY A 455 -11.94 16.90 -9.46
N GLY A 456 -12.35 17.18 -8.22
CA GLY A 456 -12.37 18.51 -7.60
C GLY A 456 -13.63 19.34 -7.88
N LYS A 457 -14.59 18.83 -8.67
CA LYS A 457 -15.80 19.59 -9.04
C LYS A 457 -16.77 19.79 -7.89
N THR A 458 -16.85 18.82 -6.98
CA THR A 458 -17.68 18.88 -5.78
C THR A 458 -16.78 18.79 -4.56
N VAL A 459 -16.74 19.86 -3.77
CA VAL A 459 -16.08 19.89 -2.47
C VAL A 459 -17.16 20.06 -1.41
N LEU A 460 -17.33 19.03 -0.58
CA LEU A 460 -18.29 19.08 0.51
C LEU A 460 -17.87 20.10 1.58
N PRO A 461 -18.81 20.67 2.35
CA PRO A 461 -18.49 21.44 3.54
C PRO A 461 -17.67 20.63 4.57
N ARG A 462 -17.01 21.32 5.51
CA ARG A 462 -16.01 20.67 6.37
C ARG A 462 -16.61 19.78 7.46
N THR A 463 -17.74 20.15 8.05
CA THR A 463 -18.31 19.41 9.20
C THR A 463 -19.52 18.57 8.80
N SER A 464 -19.84 17.52 9.57
CA SER A 464 -21.01 16.66 9.32
C SER A 464 -22.33 17.44 9.34
N GLU A 465 -22.46 18.44 10.20
CA GLU A 465 -23.63 19.32 10.28
C GLU A 465 -23.77 20.17 9.01
N GLN A 466 -22.66 20.72 8.50
CA GLN A 466 -22.68 21.48 7.26
C GLN A 466 -22.94 20.57 6.05
N GLN A 467 -22.37 19.37 6.02
CA GLN A 467 -22.62 18.37 4.98
C GLN A 467 -24.09 17.92 4.94
N TRP A 468 -24.77 17.90 6.09
CA TRP A 468 -26.22 17.62 6.15
C TRP A 468 -27.07 18.68 5.44
N THR A 469 -26.59 19.91 5.33
CA THR A 469 -27.34 21.01 4.69
C THR A 469 -27.28 20.99 3.16
N VAL A 470 -26.42 20.14 2.56
CA VAL A 470 -26.25 20.03 1.10
C VAL A 470 -26.83 18.72 0.57
N GLY A 471 -27.12 18.66 -0.73
CA GLY A 471 -27.78 17.52 -1.37
C GLY A 471 -29.26 17.38 -1.01
N THR A 472 -29.85 16.21 -1.27
CA THR A 472 -31.28 15.89 -1.05
C THR A 472 -31.40 14.69 -0.12
N GLU A 473 -32.25 14.79 0.91
CA GLU A 473 -32.58 13.65 1.76
C GLU A 473 -33.35 12.59 0.99
N ILE A 474 -32.96 11.32 1.19
CA ILE A 474 -33.60 10.16 0.56
C ILE A 474 -33.90 9.09 1.62
N PRO A 475 -34.92 8.24 1.39
CA PRO A 475 -35.11 7.05 2.20
C PRO A 475 -33.85 6.18 2.18
N LEU A 476 -33.42 5.65 3.34
CA LEU A 476 -32.23 4.79 3.41
C LEU A 476 -32.37 3.53 2.53
N SER A 477 -33.59 3.04 2.31
CA SER A 477 -33.89 1.95 1.37
C SER A 477 -33.59 2.27 -0.09
N GLU A 478 -33.47 3.55 -0.44
CA GLU A 478 -33.13 4.04 -1.80
C GLU A 478 -31.68 4.50 -1.91
N ALA A 479 -30.90 4.35 -0.83
CA ALA A 479 -29.49 4.70 -0.82
C ALA A 479 -28.71 3.83 -1.82
N LYS A 480 -27.80 4.48 -2.55
CA LYS A 480 -26.90 3.89 -3.55
C LYS A 480 -25.46 4.16 -3.15
N PRO A 481 -24.52 3.29 -3.55
CA PRO A 481 -23.09 3.52 -3.31
C PRO A 481 -22.70 4.97 -3.65
N GLY A 482 -22.09 5.65 -2.68
CA GLY A 482 -21.68 7.05 -2.77
C GLY A 482 -22.60 8.05 -2.09
N ASP A 483 -23.87 7.72 -1.83
CA ASP A 483 -24.74 8.57 -0.99
C ASP A 483 -24.16 8.69 0.43
N LEU A 484 -24.37 9.83 1.09
CA LEU A 484 -23.90 10.02 2.46
C LEU A 484 -24.95 9.57 3.47
N VAL A 485 -24.51 8.96 4.58
CA VAL A 485 -25.35 8.55 5.70
C VAL A 485 -24.93 9.28 6.97
N PHE A 486 -25.89 9.84 7.69
CA PHE A 486 -25.67 10.75 8.82
C PHE A 486 -26.40 10.24 10.06
N GLY A 487 -25.74 10.23 11.21
CA GLY A 487 -26.29 9.76 12.48
C GLY A 487 -25.71 10.51 13.68
N SER A 488 -25.92 9.97 14.88
CA SER A 488 -25.49 10.58 16.15
C SER A 488 -26.07 11.99 16.32
N TRP A 489 -27.40 12.08 16.24
CA TRP A 489 -28.12 13.35 16.19
C TRP A 489 -28.08 14.12 17.51
N GLU A 490 -27.68 15.38 17.42
CA GLU A 490 -27.75 16.37 18.51
C GLU A 490 -28.57 17.59 18.09
N ALA A 491 -28.76 18.56 19.00
CA ALA A 491 -29.56 19.76 18.73
C ALA A 491 -29.02 20.60 17.55
N GLY A 492 -27.72 20.49 17.24
CA GLY A 492 -27.05 21.20 16.15
C GLY A 492 -27.03 20.47 14.80
N GLY A 493 -27.42 19.19 14.75
CA GLY A 493 -27.29 18.35 13.55
C GLY A 493 -26.66 16.98 13.84
N PRO A 494 -26.24 16.24 12.80
CA PRO A 494 -25.60 14.95 12.97
C PRO A 494 -24.14 15.08 13.42
N GLY A 495 -23.77 14.38 14.48
CA GLY A 495 -22.39 14.28 14.98
C GLY A 495 -21.52 13.27 14.22
N HIS A 496 -22.09 12.47 13.31
CA HIS A 496 -21.35 11.50 12.52
C HIS A 496 -21.84 11.42 11.06
N VAL A 497 -20.91 11.20 10.14
CA VAL A 497 -21.18 10.97 8.71
C VAL A 497 -20.35 9.82 8.15
N GLY A 498 -20.90 9.08 7.20
CA GLY A 498 -20.23 8.04 6.43
C GLY A 498 -20.72 8.00 4.98
N ILE A 499 -20.08 7.17 4.16
CA ILE A 499 -20.40 6.98 2.74
C ILE A 499 -21.07 5.63 2.59
N TYR A 500 -22.31 5.58 2.12
CA TYR A 500 -23.02 4.34 1.87
C TYR A 500 -22.27 3.52 0.80
N ALA A 501 -21.98 2.27 1.11
CA ALA A 501 -21.21 1.34 0.26
C ALA A 501 -22.10 0.28 -0.41
N GLY A 502 -23.42 0.32 -0.18
CA GLY A 502 -24.36 -0.72 -0.61
C GLY A 502 -24.57 -1.80 0.45
N ASN A 503 -25.61 -2.62 0.27
CA ASN A 503 -25.91 -3.78 1.13
C ASN A 503 -26.00 -3.45 2.63
N GLY A 504 -26.49 -2.27 2.99
CA GLY A 504 -26.57 -1.83 4.39
C GLY A 504 -25.21 -1.54 5.04
N GLN A 505 -24.15 -1.37 4.25
CA GLN A 505 -22.81 -1.03 4.72
C GLN A 505 -22.45 0.43 4.39
N MET A 506 -21.50 0.98 5.15
CA MET A 506 -20.88 2.28 4.90
C MET A 506 -19.36 2.23 5.09
N VAL A 507 -18.64 3.13 4.43
CA VAL A 507 -17.26 3.48 4.74
C VAL A 507 -17.25 4.74 5.59
N HIS A 508 -16.57 4.73 6.73
CA HIS A 508 -16.50 5.88 7.63
C HIS A 508 -15.18 5.97 8.39
N ALA A 509 -14.88 7.16 8.92
CA ALA A 509 -13.89 7.37 9.98
C ALA A 509 -14.65 7.53 11.31
N PRO A 510 -14.77 6.48 12.14
CA PRO A 510 -15.75 6.39 13.24
C PRO A 510 -15.49 7.37 14.40
N THR A 511 -14.34 7.27 15.05
CA THR A 511 -14.05 7.96 16.30
C THR A 511 -12.58 7.82 16.69
N THR A 512 -12.11 8.64 17.63
CA THR A 512 -10.73 8.61 18.14
C THR A 512 -10.36 7.23 18.68
N GLY A 513 -9.17 6.75 18.28
CA GLY A 513 -8.66 5.42 18.67
C GLY A 513 -9.12 4.29 17.75
N ASP A 514 -9.81 4.61 16.66
CA ASP A 514 -10.27 3.66 15.66
C ASP A 514 -9.80 4.13 14.27
N VAL A 515 -10.07 3.34 13.22
CA VAL A 515 -9.56 3.56 11.86
C VAL A 515 -10.68 3.68 10.83
N VAL A 516 -10.37 4.30 9.69
CA VAL A 516 -11.23 4.26 8.51
C VAL A 516 -11.50 2.80 8.14
N LYS A 517 -12.78 2.43 8.06
CA LYS A 517 -13.20 1.05 7.83
C LYS A 517 -14.59 0.97 7.20
N GLN A 518 -14.94 -0.23 6.76
CA GLN A 518 -16.31 -0.56 6.38
C GLN A 518 -17.06 -1.12 7.59
N ALA A 519 -18.29 -0.66 7.79
CA ALA A 519 -19.16 -1.07 8.90
C ALA A 519 -20.64 -1.04 8.49
N PRO A 520 -21.53 -1.75 9.22
CA PRO A 520 -22.97 -1.61 9.03
C PRO A 520 -23.43 -0.17 9.22
N VAL A 521 -24.40 0.27 8.41
CA VAL A 521 -25.10 1.54 8.63
C VAL A 521 -25.80 1.49 9.98
N MET A 522 -25.60 2.53 10.80
CA MET A 522 -26.18 2.59 12.15
C MET A 522 -27.69 2.85 12.08
N ALA A 523 -28.44 2.33 13.07
CA ALA A 523 -29.90 2.30 13.02
C ALA A 523 -30.57 3.69 13.01
N ASP A 524 -29.89 4.71 13.53
CA ASP A 524 -30.36 6.10 13.58
C ASP A 524 -29.96 6.92 12.33
N MET A 525 -29.30 6.30 11.36
CA MET A 525 -28.79 7.03 10.20
C MET A 525 -29.85 7.38 9.16
N ARG A 526 -29.71 8.58 8.60
CA ARG A 526 -30.49 9.09 7.46
C ARG A 526 -29.59 9.36 6.27
N ALA A 527 -30.08 9.08 5.06
CA ALA A 527 -29.29 9.18 3.83
C ALA A 527 -29.55 10.51 3.10
N ARG A 528 -28.50 11.08 2.49
CA ARG A 528 -28.61 12.17 1.52
C ARG A 528 -27.80 11.85 0.26
N ARG A 529 -28.38 12.19 -0.88
CA ARG A 529 -27.71 12.17 -2.19
C ARG A 529 -27.17 13.56 -2.50
N MET A 530 -25.88 13.65 -2.80
CA MET A 530 -25.20 14.92 -3.10
C MET A 530 -25.45 15.41 -4.52
#